data_AF-A0A6A4ZBP5-F1
#
_entry.id   AF-A0A6A4ZBP5-F1
#
_cell.length_a   1.000
_cell.length_b   1.000
_cell.length_c   1.000
_cell.angle_alpha   90.00
_cell.angle_beta   90.00
_cell.angle_gamma   90.00
#
_symmetry.space_group_name_H-M   'P 1'
#
loop_
_entity.id
_entity.type
_entity.pdbx_description
1 polymer ?
#
loop_
_entity_poly.entity_id
_entity_poly.type
_entity_poly.pdbx_seq_one_letter_code
_entity_poly.pdbx_strand_id
1 'polypeptide(L)'
;ATEAPVEIEHWVTKGHVVELWDHVVTNPCKANCNITRAILRDTQTMQNIAFLHAWHRWVVASALPSFHNLFHATFEREPTWDFLANAFDSHAQVLATLPHQIGASLCEVEIALSAFEILLATQLTPYFFNESWLVCATKHPVVWLPIHNKANMVGPDTLWGLLHSFIGHELVADMRMAHPCGVFDTLARLQSLGYSYDKGTMVGFVPGTVPGLAFVTPYRMLGPSTILNRPSHIPPTHQALQLNTQRHTRSQTQPRQLIDLSNVITTEISILTANINGFKDNGHRLIQQLLARHTIISLQETKLADKFQYEKVCFHLDHTLGVGNYFLATNDHRTDVLTVEPSRSSGVMMLFQKDLPGFDNLMHLRSKDIRDKYMVVRTTWASTPVYFHNVYAPVHNAAREDFFESLPRNFPPSAIHIVMGDFNIPMDRELDAMDAEGNHHVGRRECMTWLQALGVIDAWRLHHPNARMYSSPRGKNRLDYIFLNERLVQTAYR
;
A
#
# COMPACT_ATOMS: atom_id res chain seq x y z
N ALA A 1 27.19 37.28 23.83
CA ALA A 1 27.16 37.05 22.37
C ALA A 1 25.84 36.36 22.08
N THR A 2 24.95 37.00 21.31
CA THR A 2 23.72 36.37 20.82
C THR A 2 24.12 35.19 19.94
N GLU A 3 23.97 33.96 20.45
CA GLU A 3 24.11 32.76 19.63
C GLU A 3 23.16 32.88 18.44
N ALA A 4 23.65 32.59 17.24
CA ALA A 4 22.80 32.51 16.06
C ALA A 4 21.65 31.52 16.34
N PRO A 5 20.43 31.81 15.85
CA PRO A 5 19.29 30.91 16.06
C PRO A 5 19.63 29.51 15.54
N VAL A 6 19.21 28.50 16.30
CA VAL A 6 19.36 27.11 15.87
C VAL A 6 18.60 26.95 14.54
N GLU A 7 19.15 26.25 13.54
CA GLU A 7 18.55 26.12 12.19
C GLU A 7 17.04 25.79 12.21
N ILE A 8 16.58 25.05 13.23
CA ILE A 8 15.18 24.68 13.43
C ILE A 8 14.28 25.86 13.86
N GLU A 9 14.75 26.74 14.74
CA GLU A 9 14.02 27.95 15.15
C GLU A 9 13.81 28.89 13.95
N HIS A 10 14.78 28.93 13.03
CA HIS A 10 14.66 29.66 11.78
C HIS A 10 13.52 29.11 10.90
N TRP A 11 13.40 27.79 10.74
CA TRP A 11 12.32 27.20 9.95
C TRP A 11 10.94 27.43 10.57
N VAL A 12 10.83 27.32 11.90
CA VAL A 12 9.59 27.61 12.62
C VAL A 12 9.17 29.07 12.40
N THR A 13 10.07 30.02 12.64
CA THR A 13 9.77 31.46 12.48
C THR A 13 9.46 31.88 11.05
N LYS A 14 9.90 31.11 10.05
CA LYS A 14 9.61 31.38 8.64
C LYS A 14 8.44 30.58 8.07
N GLY A 15 7.92 29.57 8.77
CA GLY A 15 6.90 28.68 8.23
C GLY A 15 7.45 27.69 7.20
N HIS A 16 8.74 27.36 7.24
CA HIS A 16 9.39 26.45 6.27
C HIS A 16 9.11 24.98 6.61
N VAL A 17 7.88 24.57 6.31
CA VAL A 17 7.32 23.26 6.66
C VAL A 17 8.07 22.09 6.00
N VAL A 18 8.42 22.22 4.73
CA VAL A 18 9.04 21.14 3.94
C VAL A 18 10.50 20.94 4.34
N GLU A 19 11.21 22.04 4.55
CA GLU A 19 12.62 22.09 4.93
C GLU A 19 12.85 21.49 6.32
N LEU A 20 11.92 21.73 7.26
CA LEU A 20 11.97 21.11 8.59
C LEU A 20 11.98 19.59 8.48
N TRP A 21 11.03 19.00 7.73
CA TRP A 21 10.96 17.54 7.58
C TRP A 21 12.16 16.99 6.80
N ASP A 22 12.58 17.68 5.74
CA ASP A 22 13.76 17.29 4.97
C ASP A 22 15.02 17.23 5.84
N HIS A 23 15.21 18.19 6.76
CA HIS A 23 16.32 18.17 7.70
C HIS A 23 16.21 17.04 8.72
N VAL A 24 15.02 16.80 9.27
CA VAL A 24 14.76 15.69 10.21
C VAL A 24 15.16 14.36 9.59
N VAL A 25 14.81 14.12 8.32
CA VAL A 25 15.10 12.85 7.67
C VAL A 25 16.55 12.74 7.17
N THR A 26 17.11 13.83 6.62
CA THR A 26 18.48 13.79 6.08
C THR A 26 19.55 13.85 7.15
N ASN A 27 19.28 14.50 8.28
CA ASN A 27 20.24 14.72 9.37
C ASN A 27 19.64 14.42 10.75
N PRO A 28 19.11 13.21 11.01
CA PRO A 28 18.31 12.89 12.19
C PRO A 28 19.04 13.15 13.52
N CYS A 29 20.33 12.83 13.61
CA CYS A 29 21.11 13.09 14.82
C CYS A 29 21.30 14.60 15.09
N LYS A 30 21.58 15.40 14.04
CA LYS A 30 21.72 16.86 14.17
C LYS A 30 20.38 17.49 14.53
N ALA A 31 19.30 17.03 13.89
CA ALA A 31 17.94 17.43 14.20
C ALA A 31 17.60 17.10 15.67
N ASN A 32 17.90 15.90 16.16
CA ASN A 32 17.67 15.51 17.56
C ASN A 32 18.33 16.47 18.55
N CYS A 33 19.62 16.76 18.34
CA CYS A 33 20.39 17.68 19.18
C CYS A 33 19.81 19.10 19.16
N ASN A 34 19.42 19.58 17.98
CA ASN A 34 18.85 20.91 17.80
C ASN A 34 17.47 21.04 18.46
N ILE A 35 16.59 20.05 18.28
CA ILE A 35 15.27 20.00 18.90
C ILE A 35 15.42 19.95 20.42
N THR A 36 16.23 19.03 20.94
CA THR A 36 16.46 18.89 22.38
C THR A 36 16.98 20.19 23.00
N ARG A 37 17.95 20.86 22.35
CA ARG A 37 18.45 22.15 22.81
C ARG A 37 17.38 23.23 22.82
N ALA A 38 16.52 23.27 21.80
CA ALA A 38 15.44 24.24 21.71
C ALA A 38 14.37 24.01 22.80
N ILE A 39 13.98 22.75 23.04
CA ILE A 39 13.05 22.36 24.12
C ILE A 39 13.58 22.77 25.49
N LEU A 40 14.87 22.58 25.74
CA LEU A 40 15.51 22.95 27.01
C LEU A 40 15.52 24.47 27.26
N ARG A 41 15.43 25.29 26.21
CA ARG A 41 15.34 26.75 26.33
C ARG A 41 13.91 27.21 26.52
N ASP A 42 13.00 26.63 25.75
CA ASP A 42 11.58 26.95 25.76
C ASP A 42 10.75 25.72 25.39
N THR A 43 9.99 25.22 26.36
CA THR A 43 9.12 24.05 26.18
C THR A 43 8.04 24.28 25.13
N GLN A 44 7.66 25.53 24.85
CA GLN A 44 6.69 25.87 23.80
C GLN A 44 7.25 25.60 22.40
N THR A 45 8.58 25.55 22.25
CA THR A 45 9.22 25.30 20.96
C THR A 45 8.88 23.91 20.41
N MET A 46 8.69 22.89 21.26
CA MET A 46 8.25 21.57 20.78
C MET A 46 6.87 21.66 20.13
N GLN A 47 5.96 22.41 20.73
CA GLN A 47 4.61 22.58 20.21
C GLN A 47 4.63 23.31 18.86
N ASN A 48 5.48 24.33 18.70
CA ASN A 48 5.60 25.06 17.45
C ASN A 48 6.22 24.22 16.31
N ILE A 49 7.27 23.43 16.62
CA ILE A 49 7.88 22.50 15.66
C ILE A 49 6.86 21.45 15.23
N ALA A 50 6.16 20.86 16.19
CA ALA A 50 5.15 19.84 15.94
C ALA A 50 3.94 20.40 15.18
N PHE A 51 3.53 21.63 15.46
CA PHE A 51 2.47 22.32 14.72
C PHE A 51 2.87 22.57 13.26
N LEU A 52 4.12 22.97 13.01
CA LEU A 52 4.63 23.14 11.65
C LEU A 52 4.57 21.81 10.87
N HIS A 53 4.93 20.70 11.52
CA HIS A 53 4.84 19.37 10.91
C HIS A 53 3.40 18.87 10.74
N ALA A 54 2.49 19.21 11.66
CA ALA A 54 1.06 18.93 11.53
C ALA A 54 0.47 19.60 10.28
N TRP A 55 0.85 20.86 10.00
CA TRP A 55 0.49 21.52 8.75
C TRP A 55 0.96 20.77 7.51
N HIS A 56 2.19 20.23 7.54
CA HIS A 56 2.69 19.39 6.44
C HIS A 56 1.76 18.20 6.21
N ARG A 57 1.42 17.49 7.29
CA ARG A 57 0.58 16.30 7.28
C ARG A 57 -0.82 16.62 6.76
N TRP A 58 -1.48 17.65 7.30
CA TRP A 58 -2.83 18.04 6.89
C TRP A 58 -2.93 18.42 5.43
N VAL A 59 -1.99 19.24 4.95
CA VAL A 59 -1.97 19.66 3.55
C VAL A 59 -1.73 18.46 2.66
N VAL A 60 -0.68 17.65 2.91
CA VAL A 60 -0.38 16.45 2.11
C VAL A 60 -1.51 15.42 2.13
N ALA A 61 -2.28 15.34 3.22
CA ALA A 61 -3.46 14.47 3.31
C ALA A 61 -4.60 14.86 2.35
N SER A 62 -4.66 16.13 1.94
CA SER A 62 -5.81 16.73 1.27
C SER A 62 -5.88 16.44 -0.24
N ALA A 63 -4.74 16.29 -0.94
CA ALA A 63 -4.65 15.95 -2.38
C ALA A 63 -3.18 15.64 -2.83
N LEU A 64 -2.93 15.45 -4.14
CA LEU A 64 -1.59 15.37 -4.76
C LEU A 64 -1.41 16.45 -5.86
N PRO A 65 -0.22 17.09 -6.07
CA PRO A 65 1.08 16.99 -5.36
C PRO A 65 1.65 18.36 -4.87
N SER A 66 2.78 18.32 -4.13
CA SER A 66 3.56 19.47 -3.59
C SER A 66 2.83 20.28 -2.50
N PHE A 67 3.43 20.37 -1.30
CA PHE A 67 2.90 21.15 -0.17
C PHE A 67 2.57 22.60 -0.59
N HIS A 68 3.51 23.30 -1.21
CA HIS A 68 3.32 24.69 -1.63
C HIS A 68 2.19 24.85 -2.66
N ASN A 69 2.12 23.95 -3.65
CA ASN A 69 1.07 24.02 -4.67
C ASN A 69 -0.31 23.80 -4.05
N LEU A 70 -0.43 22.84 -3.14
CA LEU A 70 -1.69 22.50 -2.50
C LEU A 70 -2.10 23.54 -1.47
N PHE A 71 -1.14 24.08 -0.74
CA PHE A 71 -1.35 25.18 0.19
C PHE A 71 -1.85 26.41 -0.56
N HIS A 72 -1.18 26.82 -1.64
CA HIS A 72 -1.62 27.92 -2.49
C HIS A 72 -2.98 27.62 -3.14
N ALA A 73 -3.25 26.39 -3.56
CA ALA A 73 -4.57 26.04 -4.10
C ALA A 73 -5.70 26.09 -3.06
N THR A 74 -5.37 25.88 -1.78
CA THR A 74 -6.35 25.85 -0.68
C THR A 74 -6.57 27.24 -0.07
N PHE A 75 -5.51 28.05 0.03
CA PHE A 75 -5.51 29.32 0.76
C PHE A 75 -5.14 30.53 -0.08
N GLU A 76 -4.79 30.34 -1.37
CA GLU A 76 -4.41 31.40 -2.32
C GLU A 76 -3.26 32.30 -1.82
N ARG A 77 -2.37 31.74 -0.99
CA ARG A 77 -1.27 32.44 -0.33
C ARG A 77 -0.09 31.51 -0.08
N GLU A 78 1.05 32.09 0.27
CA GLU A 78 2.24 31.36 0.72
C GLU A 78 2.19 31.03 2.22
N PRO A 79 2.78 29.90 2.65
CA PRO A 79 2.78 29.45 4.03
C PRO A 79 3.80 30.22 4.87
N THR A 80 3.36 31.27 5.56
CA THR A 80 4.18 31.99 6.55
C THR A 80 3.79 31.58 7.97
N TRP A 81 4.71 31.68 8.94
CA TRP A 81 4.38 31.40 10.34
C TRP A 81 3.15 32.18 10.83
N ASP A 82 3.09 33.49 10.54
CA ASP A 82 1.97 34.34 10.93
C ASP A 82 0.64 33.85 10.35
N PHE A 83 0.64 33.36 9.10
CA PHE A 83 -0.57 32.75 8.54
C PHE A 83 -0.91 31.44 9.26
N LEU A 84 0.05 30.52 9.36
CA LEU A 84 -0.18 29.18 9.92
C LEU A 84 -0.68 29.25 11.37
N ALA A 85 -0.12 30.15 12.18
CA ALA A 85 -0.47 30.36 13.58
C ALA A 85 -1.89 30.92 13.77
N ASN A 86 -2.37 31.75 12.84
CA ASN A 86 -3.67 32.43 12.95
C ASN A 86 -4.73 31.89 11.97
N ALA A 87 -4.41 30.83 11.23
CA ALA A 87 -5.29 30.35 10.17
C ALA A 87 -6.66 29.94 10.72
N PHE A 88 -6.73 29.28 11.86
CA PHE A 88 -8.00 28.81 12.43
C PHE A 88 -8.88 29.90 13.03
N ASP A 89 -8.38 31.14 13.13
CA ASP A 89 -9.18 32.28 13.61
C ASP A 89 -10.04 32.89 12.49
N SER A 90 -9.61 32.77 11.24
CA SER A 90 -10.23 33.50 10.11
C SER A 90 -10.10 32.88 8.72
N HIS A 91 -9.21 31.91 8.53
CA HIS A 91 -8.84 31.35 7.22
C HIS A 91 -9.09 29.84 7.11
N ALA A 92 -9.32 29.16 8.22
CA ALA A 92 -9.61 27.75 8.33
C ALA A 92 -10.57 27.49 9.49
N GLN A 93 -11.24 26.35 9.47
CA GLN A 93 -12.11 25.92 10.57
C GLN A 93 -11.90 24.44 10.86
N VAL A 94 -12.08 24.03 12.12
CA VAL A 94 -12.02 22.61 12.50
C VAL A 94 -13.42 22.01 12.42
N LEU A 95 -13.61 21.10 11.46
CA LEU A 95 -14.89 20.43 11.22
C LEU A 95 -14.95 19.04 11.89
N ALA A 96 -13.80 18.38 12.02
CA ALA A 96 -13.72 17.08 12.69
C ALA A 96 -13.89 17.25 14.20
N THR A 97 -14.64 16.32 14.79
CA THR A 97 -14.91 16.28 16.23
C THR A 97 -14.35 15.02 16.84
N LEU A 98 -13.77 15.17 18.03
CA LEU A 98 -13.25 14.07 18.81
C LEU A 98 -14.23 13.67 19.93
N PRO A 99 -14.25 12.39 20.34
CA PRO A 99 -14.99 11.96 21.51
C PRO A 99 -14.60 12.79 22.75
N HIS A 100 -15.60 13.29 23.50
CA HIS A 100 -15.38 14.13 24.69
C HIS A 100 -14.44 13.49 25.74
N GLN A 101 -14.42 12.16 25.83
CA GLN A 101 -13.56 11.39 26.75
C GLN A 101 -12.07 11.57 26.50
N ILE A 102 -11.67 12.06 25.32
CA ILE A 102 -10.26 12.35 25.02
C ILE A 102 -9.77 13.55 25.81
N GLY A 103 -10.64 14.52 26.12
CA GLY A 103 -10.27 15.70 26.90
C GLY A 103 -9.19 16.59 26.26
N ALA A 104 -9.01 16.48 24.94
CA ALA A 104 -8.14 17.33 24.12
C ALA A 104 -8.84 17.66 22.79
N SER A 105 -8.55 18.82 22.23
CA SER A 105 -9.01 19.24 20.91
C SER A 105 -8.34 18.42 19.79
N LEU A 106 -8.94 18.43 18.60
CA LEU A 106 -8.36 17.77 17.42
C LEU A 106 -6.95 18.31 17.12
N CYS A 107 -6.77 19.63 17.18
CA CYS A 107 -5.47 20.25 16.93
C CYS A 107 -4.41 19.79 17.95
N GLU A 108 -4.76 19.69 19.24
CA GLU A 108 -3.82 19.20 20.26
C GLU A 108 -3.41 17.75 20.00
N VAL A 109 -4.34 16.88 19.60
CA VAL A 109 -4.04 15.49 19.23
C VAL A 109 -3.14 15.42 18.00
N GLU A 110 -3.45 16.17 16.95
CA GLU A 110 -2.67 16.18 15.70
C GLU A 110 -1.25 16.75 15.90
N ILE A 111 -1.10 17.80 16.73
CA ILE A 111 0.21 18.32 17.12
C ILE A 111 0.97 17.27 17.92
N ALA A 112 0.33 16.59 18.86
CA ALA A 112 0.94 15.52 19.65
C ALA A 112 1.45 14.36 18.78
N LEU A 113 0.64 13.89 17.84
CA LEU A 113 1.05 12.85 16.88
C LEU A 113 2.19 13.30 15.98
N SER A 114 2.19 14.56 15.55
CA SER A 114 3.25 15.15 14.73
C SER A 114 4.57 15.24 15.49
N ALA A 115 4.52 15.62 16.77
CA ALA A 115 5.66 15.57 17.66
C ALA A 115 6.22 14.15 17.81
N PHE A 116 5.34 13.16 17.98
CA PHE A 116 5.71 11.75 18.12
C PHE A 116 6.43 11.24 16.87
N GLU A 117 5.94 11.56 15.67
CA GLU A 117 6.60 11.17 14.43
C GLU A 117 8.01 11.78 14.29
N ILE A 118 8.18 13.05 14.64
CA ILE A 118 9.50 13.69 14.63
C ILE A 118 10.45 12.98 15.59
N LEU A 119 10.00 12.65 16.80
CA LEU A 119 10.82 11.95 17.79
C LEU A 119 11.22 10.55 17.33
N LEU A 120 10.30 9.82 16.72
CA LEU A 120 10.60 8.52 16.13
C LEU A 120 11.68 8.68 15.03
N ALA A 121 11.53 9.66 14.15
CA ALA A 121 12.47 9.92 13.05
C ALA A 121 13.87 10.33 13.52
N THR A 122 13.97 11.08 14.62
CA THR A 122 15.26 11.56 15.13
C THR A 122 15.91 10.59 16.11
N GLN A 123 15.16 9.94 16.99
CA GLN A 123 15.69 9.10 18.07
C GLN A 123 15.83 7.63 17.70
N LEU A 124 15.00 7.13 16.79
CA LEU A 124 15.01 5.73 16.37
C LEU A 124 15.63 5.54 14.99
N THR A 125 16.43 6.48 14.51
CA THR A 125 17.19 6.29 13.27
C THR A 125 18.27 5.21 13.45
N PRO A 126 18.55 4.35 12.45
CA PRO A 126 17.91 4.27 11.14
C PRO A 126 16.62 3.42 11.12
N TYR A 127 16.25 2.80 12.25
CA TYR A 127 15.15 1.83 12.34
C TYR A 127 13.79 2.41 11.92
N PHE A 128 13.51 3.68 12.24
CA PHE A 128 12.26 4.33 11.86
C PHE A 128 12.00 4.34 10.35
N PHE A 129 13.06 4.38 9.52
CA PHE A 129 12.94 4.35 8.07
C PHE A 129 12.96 2.92 7.49
N ASN A 130 13.12 1.91 8.35
CA ASN A 130 13.14 0.51 7.95
C ASN A 130 11.73 -0.09 8.07
N GLU A 131 11.10 -0.40 6.94
CA GLU A 131 9.76 -0.99 6.91
C GLU A 131 9.66 -2.29 7.69
N SER A 132 10.68 -3.15 7.65
CA SER A 132 10.67 -4.43 8.37
C SER A 132 10.63 -4.21 9.89
N TRP A 133 11.36 -3.21 10.37
CA TRP A 133 11.32 -2.83 11.79
C TRP A 133 9.95 -2.28 12.17
N LEU A 134 9.36 -1.41 11.34
CA LEU A 134 8.03 -0.86 11.57
C LEU A 134 6.94 -1.94 11.60
N VAL A 135 7.00 -2.95 10.72
CA VAL A 135 6.10 -4.11 10.76
C VAL A 135 6.31 -4.89 12.06
N CYS A 136 7.56 -5.11 12.47
CA CYS A 136 7.85 -5.81 13.72
C CYS A 136 7.35 -5.05 14.95
N ALA A 137 7.46 -3.72 14.97
CA ALA A 137 7.02 -2.86 16.06
C ALA A 137 5.49 -2.74 16.14
N THR A 138 4.82 -2.59 15.00
CA THR A 138 3.37 -2.35 14.94
C THR A 138 2.53 -3.63 14.78
N LYS A 139 3.16 -4.75 14.39
CA LYS A 139 2.48 -6.00 13.99
C LYS A 139 1.50 -5.83 12.83
N HIS A 140 1.65 -4.75 12.05
CA HIS A 140 0.77 -4.40 10.95
C HIS A 140 1.59 -3.91 9.74
N PRO A 141 1.05 -4.01 8.52
CA PRO A 141 1.68 -3.41 7.34
C PRO A 141 1.90 -1.92 7.51
N VAL A 142 3.01 -1.43 6.97
CA VAL A 142 3.36 -0.01 6.98
C VAL A 142 2.53 0.73 5.95
N VAL A 143 1.87 1.80 6.38
CA VAL A 143 1.19 2.75 5.53
C VAL A 143 2.04 4.01 5.52
N TRP A 144 2.41 4.47 4.33
CA TRP A 144 3.14 5.72 4.14
C TRP A 144 2.23 6.84 3.65
N LEU A 145 2.45 8.05 4.17
CA LEU A 145 1.95 9.31 3.64
C LEU A 145 3.03 9.89 2.70
N PRO A 146 2.85 9.79 1.37
CA PRO A 146 3.90 10.08 0.41
C PRO A 146 4.10 11.57 0.21
N ILE A 147 5.38 11.99 0.11
CA ILE A 147 5.75 13.37 -0.18
C ILE A 147 6.45 13.42 -1.55
N HIS A 148 6.09 14.42 -2.37
CA HIS A 148 6.67 14.57 -3.70
C HIS A 148 8.16 14.94 -3.61
N ASN A 149 9.03 14.14 -4.26
CA ASN A 149 10.49 14.30 -4.32
C ASN A 149 11.20 14.41 -2.95
N LYS A 150 10.58 13.91 -1.88
CA LYS A 150 11.09 13.95 -0.50
C LYS A 150 10.76 12.64 0.22
N ALA A 151 11.36 12.42 1.38
CA ALA A 151 11.10 11.23 2.19
C ALA A 151 9.66 11.19 2.72
N ASN A 152 9.05 10.01 2.69
CA ASN A 152 7.66 9.82 3.13
C ASN A 152 7.49 10.07 4.64
N MET A 153 6.32 10.54 5.03
CA MET A 153 5.84 10.50 6.41
C MET A 153 5.13 9.17 6.68
N VAL A 154 5.05 8.72 7.92
CA VAL A 154 4.21 7.56 8.26
C VAL A 154 2.73 7.94 8.23
N GLY A 155 1.94 7.04 7.66
CA GLY A 155 0.50 7.13 7.62
C GLY A 155 -0.12 7.02 9.02
N PRO A 156 -1.40 7.41 9.16
CA PRO A 156 -2.09 7.48 10.46
C PRO A 156 -2.11 6.13 11.17
N ASP A 157 -2.48 5.04 10.48
CA ASP A 157 -2.59 3.70 11.07
C ASP A 157 -1.24 3.20 11.63
N THR A 158 -0.14 3.44 10.90
CA THR A 158 1.21 3.08 11.35
C THR A 158 1.64 3.96 12.52
N LEU A 159 1.37 5.26 12.48
CA LEU A 159 1.72 6.18 13.57
C LEU A 159 0.99 5.83 14.87
N TRP A 160 -0.31 5.54 14.78
CA TRP A 160 -1.11 5.04 15.91
C TRP A 160 -0.61 3.67 16.40
N GLY A 161 -0.31 2.75 15.49
CA GLY A 161 0.26 1.45 15.83
C GLY A 161 1.60 1.57 16.57
N LEU A 162 2.45 2.52 16.18
CA LEU A 162 3.71 2.80 16.87
C LEU A 162 3.45 3.43 18.24
N LEU A 163 2.50 4.36 18.36
CA LEU A 163 2.17 5.02 19.63
C LEU A 163 1.79 4.01 20.72
N HIS A 164 1.03 2.98 20.32
CA HIS A 164 0.57 1.91 21.22
C HIS A 164 1.51 0.69 21.26
N SER A 165 2.64 0.74 20.55
CA SER A 165 3.66 -0.30 20.64
C SER A 165 4.48 -0.15 21.93
N PHE A 166 5.19 -1.21 22.32
CA PHE A 166 6.12 -1.17 23.44
C PHE A 166 7.11 0.01 23.32
N ILE A 167 7.69 0.20 22.14
CA ILE A 167 8.66 1.28 21.88
C ILE A 167 8.00 2.66 22.01
N GLY A 168 6.76 2.81 21.54
CA GLY A 168 6.01 4.06 21.68
C GLY A 168 5.74 4.43 23.14
N HIS A 169 5.40 3.44 23.97
CA HIS A 169 5.23 3.64 25.42
C HIS A 169 6.52 4.10 26.10
N GLU A 170 7.64 3.41 25.84
CA GLU A 170 8.95 3.78 26.41
C GLU A 170 9.36 5.19 25.97
N LEU A 171 9.28 5.48 24.66
CA LEU A 171 9.66 6.79 24.12
C LEU A 171 8.83 7.93 24.72
N VAL A 172 7.50 7.77 24.84
CA VAL A 172 6.63 8.79 25.42
C VAL A 172 6.91 8.96 26.92
N ALA A 173 7.14 7.86 27.66
CA ALA A 173 7.47 7.92 29.07
C ALA A 173 8.79 8.66 29.34
N ASP A 174 9.84 8.34 28.58
CA ASP A 174 11.16 8.97 28.70
C ASP A 174 11.09 10.46 28.37
N MET A 175 10.44 10.81 27.26
CA MET A 175 10.30 12.21 26.84
C MET A 175 9.47 13.03 27.80
N ARG A 176 8.40 12.46 28.35
CA ARG A 176 7.57 13.12 29.36
C ARG A 176 8.33 13.36 30.67
N MET A 177 9.21 12.43 31.05
CA MET A 177 10.04 12.56 32.25
C MET A 177 11.15 13.61 32.06
N ALA A 178 11.84 13.58 30.91
CA ALA A 178 12.96 14.46 30.62
C ALA A 178 12.51 15.90 30.29
N HIS A 179 11.36 16.05 29.62
CA HIS A 179 10.90 17.31 29.05
C HIS A 179 9.38 17.51 29.22
N PRO A 180 8.87 17.74 30.44
CA PRO A 180 7.43 17.87 30.67
C PRO A 180 6.78 18.98 29.84
N CYS A 181 5.82 18.64 28.98
CA CYS A 181 5.01 19.59 28.23
C CYS A 181 3.67 18.98 27.79
N GLY A 182 2.69 19.83 27.43
CA GLY A 182 1.32 19.41 27.10
C GLY A 182 1.23 18.45 25.90
N VAL A 183 2.20 18.49 24.99
CA VAL A 183 2.31 17.56 23.86
C VAL A 183 2.48 16.11 24.35
N PHE A 184 3.41 15.88 25.28
CA PHE A 184 3.69 14.54 25.81
C PHE A 184 2.62 14.07 26.79
N ASP A 185 1.99 15.00 27.53
CA ASP A 185 0.81 14.68 28.33
C ASP A 185 -0.37 14.21 27.46
N THR A 186 -0.54 14.81 26.27
CA THR A 186 -1.55 14.39 25.29
C THR A 186 -1.25 12.99 24.76
N LEU A 187 0.00 12.70 24.36
CA LEU A 187 0.41 11.36 23.91
C LEU A 187 0.17 10.28 24.98
N ALA A 188 0.59 10.54 26.22
CA ALA A 188 0.39 9.61 27.33
C ALA A 188 -1.09 9.38 27.63
N ARG A 189 -1.93 10.42 27.47
CA ARG A 189 -3.38 10.30 27.59
C ARG A 189 -3.95 9.41 26.50
N LEU A 190 -3.58 9.62 25.24
CA LEU A 190 -4.04 8.81 24.11
C LEU A 190 -3.66 7.33 24.29
N GLN A 191 -2.43 7.07 24.75
CA GLN A 191 -1.94 5.74 25.12
C GLN A 191 -2.80 5.08 26.21
N SER A 192 -3.07 5.79 27.31
CA SER A 192 -3.88 5.24 28.41
C SER A 192 -5.34 4.95 28.03
N LEU A 193 -5.89 5.69 27.06
CA LEU A 193 -7.22 5.45 26.52
C LEU A 193 -7.25 4.36 25.44
N GLY A 194 -6.09 3.91 24.93
CA GLY A 194 -6.01 3.04 23.77
C GLY A 194 -6.67 3.63 22.53
N TYR A 195 -6.69 4.97 22.41
CA TYR A 195 -7.43 5.66 21.37
C TYR A 195 -6.68 5.66 20.03
N SER A 196 -7.41 5.46 18.94
CA SER A 196 -6.96 5.68 17.57
C SER A 196 -8.12 6.17 16.73
N TYR A 197 -7.82 6.74 15.57
CA TYR A 197 -8.87 7.02 14.59
C TYR A 197 -9.42 5.73 13.97
N ASP A 198 -10.53 5.87 13.23
CA ASP A 198 -11.03 4.79 12.39
C ASP A 198 -9.98 4.42 11.34
N LYS A 199 -9.86 3.12 11.07
CA LYS A 199 -8.83 2.59 10.18
C LYS A 199 -8.86 3.29 8.82
N GLY A 200 -7.70 3.77 8.39
CA GLY A 200 -7.55 4.45 7.11
C GLY A 200 -8.06 5.88 7.06
N THR A 201 -8.37 6.48 8.22
CA THR A 201 -8.73 7.90 8.32
C THR A 201 -7.56 8.72 8.86
N MET A 202 -7.44 9.96 8.37
CA MET A 202 -6.55 10.98 8.91
C MET A 202 -7.20 12.35 8.81
N VAL A 203 -6.51 13.38 9.31
CA VAL A 203 -7.00 14.74 9.25
C VAL A 203 -6.41 15.46 8.03
N GLY A 204 -7.26 16.15 7.28
CA GLY A 204 -6.87 16.94 6.10
C GLY A 204 -7.88 18.05 5.80
N PHE A 205 -7.50 18.98 4.92
CA PHE A 205 -8.36 20.07 4.47
C PHE A 205 -9.34 19.60 3.39
N VAL A 206 -10.61 19.95 3.59
CA VAL A 206 -11.68 19.81 2.60
C VAL A 206 -12.08 21.19 2.05
N PRO A 207 -12.44 21.29 0.75
CA PRO A 207 -12.86 22.55 0.15
C PRO A 207 -14.13 23.11 0.79
N GLY A 208 -14.20 24.44 0.90
CA GLY A 208 -15.35 25.18 1.41
C GLY A 208 -15.15 26.69 1.20
N THR A 209 -16.15 27.51 1.52
CA THR A 209 -15.99 28.98 1.56
C THR A 209 -14.89 29.41 2.52
N VAL A 210 -14.75 28.67 3.62
CA VAL A 210 -13.58 28.62 4.49
C VAL A 210 -13.10 27.17 4.52
N PRO A 211 -11.84 26.87 4.13
CA PRO A 211 -11.29 25.53 4.19
C PRO A 211 -11.48 24.86 5.56
N GLY A 212 -11.96 23.62 5.55
CA GLY A 212 -12.29 22.90 6.78
C GLY A 212 -11.33 21.75 7.06
N LEU A 213 -10.83 21.65 8.27
CA LEU A 213 -10.02 20.52 8.73
C LEU A 213 -10.95 19.39 9.19
N ALA A 214 -10.99 18.28 8.45
CA ALA A 214 -11.92 17.18 8.67
C ALA A 214 -11.22 15.81 8.62
N PHE A 215 -11.91 14.78 9.11
CA PHE A 215 -11.48 13.40 8.84
C PHE A 215 -11.65 13.11 7.36
N VAL A 216 -10.53 12.82 6.71
CA VAL A 216 -10.45 12.41 5.32
C VAL A 216 -9.90 11.00 5.27
N THR A 217 -10.33 10.26 4.26
CA THR A 217 -9.55 9.13 3.81
C THR A 217 -8.53 9.71 2.85
N PRO A 218 -7.22 9.72 3.20
CA PRO A 218 -6.22 10.32 2.33
C PRO A 218 -6.31 9.67 0.97
N TYR A 219 -6.02 10.43 -0.09
CA TYR A 219 -6.27 10.09 -1.50
C TYR A 219 -5.83 8.68 -1.95
N ARG A 220 -4.99 7.98 -1.18
CA ARG A 220 -4.51 6.62 -1.44
C ARG A 220 -5.17 5.50 -0.62
N MET A 221 -6.06 5.81 0.32
CA MET A 221 -6.83 4.83 1.10
C MET A 221 -8.28 4.66 0.63
N LEU A 222 -8.74 5.50 -0.32
CA LEU A 222 -9.99 5.28 -1.05
C LEU A 222 -9.70 4.41 -2.27
N GLY A 223 -10.35 3.25 -2.36
CA GLY A 223 -10.59 2.61 -3.66
C GLY A 223 -11.44 3.54 -4.55
N PRO A 224 -11.44 3.35 -5.87
CA PRO A 224 -12.09 4.26 -6.82
C PRO A 224 -13.62 4.15 -6.68
N SER A 225 -14.23 4.98 -5.84
CA SER A 225 -15.70 5.12 -5.82
C SER A 225 -16.16 6.47 -5.27
N THR A 226 -15.41 7.57 -5.41
CA THR A 226 -15.99 8.90 -5.16
C THR A 226 -15.17 10.00 -5.83
N ILE A 227 -15.89 10.80 -6.63
CA ILE A 227 -15.57 12.13 -7.17
C ILE A 227 -15.05 12.17 -8.61
N LEU A 228 -16.00 12.22 -9.55
CA LEU A 228 -16.08 13.27 -10.55
C LEU A 228 -17.56 13.41 -10.98
N ASN A 229 -18.30 14.29 -10.30
CA ASN A 229 -19.50 14.90 -10.88
C ASN A 229 -19.43 16.40 -10.59
N ARG A 230 -19.12 17.17 -11.64
CA ARG A 230 -19.36 18.61 -11.74
C ARG A 230 -20.77 18.84 -12.30
N PRO A 231 -21.33 20.06 -12.14
CA PRO A 231 -22.75 20.27 -11.92
C PRO A 231 -23.57 20.28 -13.21
N SER A 232 -24.76 19.70 -13.16
CA SER A 232 -25.85 20.02 -14.07
C SER A 232 -27.04 20.53 -13.26
N HIS A 233 -27.52 21.71 -13.66
CA HIS A 233 -28.70 22.39 -13.15
C HIS A 233 -29.96 21.49 -13.15
N ILE A 234 -30.80 21.63 -12.11
CA ILE A 234 -32.28 21.81 -12.11
C ILE A 234 -32.77 21.81 -10.62
N PRO A 235 -33.83 22.57 -10.26
CA PRO A 235 -34.04 23.16 -8.91
C PRO A 235 -35.00 22.34 -8.00
N PRO A 236 -35.32 22.79 -6.77
CA PRO A 236 -35.48 21.93 -5.61
C PRO A 236 -36.90 21.39 -5.42
N THR A 237 -36.99 20.18 -4.86
CA THR A 237 -38.19 19.73 -4.17
C THR A 237 -37.81 19.10 -2.85
N HIS A 238 -38.24 19.76 -1.78
CA HIS A 238 -38.27 19.23 -0.43
C HIS A 238 -39.03 17.89 -0.40
N GLN A 239 -38.44 16.87 0.21
CA GLN A 239 -39.12 15.98 1.16
C GLN A 239 -38.10 15.07 1.86
N ALA A 240 -37.84 15.39 3.12
CA ALA A 240 -37.34 14.42 4.08
C ALA A 240 -38.51 13.48 4.44
N LEU A 241 -38.28 12.16 4.45
CA LEU A 241 -38.51 11.29 5.61
C LEU A 241 -38.45 9.80 5.24
N GLN A 242 -37.72 9.10 6.10
CA GLN A 242 -37.92 7.71 6.54
C GLN A 242 -37.51 6.58 5.60
N LEU A 243 -36.34 5.99 5.90
CA LEU A 243 -36.13 4.56 5.75
C LEU A 243 -35.58 3.97 7.07
N ASN A 244 -36.49 3.22 7.68
CA ASN A 244 -36.41 2.30 8.81
C ASN A 244 -35.03 1.90 9.34
N THR A 245 -34.81 2.24 10.61
CA THR A 245 -33.95 1.52 11.56
C THR A 245 -34.51 0.12 11.83
N GLN A 246 -34.01 -0.90 11.12
CA GLN A 246 -34.04 -2.26 11.64
C GLN A 246 -32.81 -2.50 12.51
N ARG A 247 -33.08 -2.69 13.80
CA ARG A 247 -32.15 -3.19 14.81
C ARG A 247 -31.60 -4.54 14.35
N HIS A 248 -30.35 -4.60 13.92
CA HIS A 248 -29.56 -5.82 14.00
C HIS A 248 -28.79 -5.83 15.31
N THR A 249 -29.14 -6.82 16.11
CA THR A 249 -28.53 -7.25 17.36
C THR A 249 -27.02 -7.40 17.24
N ARG A 250 -26.30 -7.00 18.29
CA ARG A 250 -24.87 -7.28 18.55
C ARG A 250 -24.50 -8.67 18.03
N SER A 251 -23.74 -8.76 16.95
CA SER A 251 -22.95 -9.95 16.69
C SER A 251 -21.75 -9.90 17.64
N GLN A 252 -21.69 -10.89 18.53
CA GLN A 252 -20.51 -11.19 19.30
C GLN A 252 -19.34 -11.32 18.31
N THR A 253 -18.30 -10.51 18.48
CA THR A 253 -17.01 -10.73 17.86
C THR A 253 -16.48 -12.08 18.33
N GLN A 254 -16.70 -13.12 17.53
CA GLN A 254 -16.01 -14.38 17.72
C GLN A 254 -14.50 -14.12 17.61
N PRO A 255 -13.68 -14.73 18.47
CA PRO A 255 -12.24 -14.65 18.34
C PRO A 255 -11.83 -15.10 16.94
N ARG A 256 -10.95 -14.33 16.28
CA ARG A 256 -10.32 -14.69 15.01
C ARG A 256 -9.55 -16.00 15.22
N GLN A 257 -10.19 -17.13 14.92
CA GLN A 257 -9.54 -18.43 14.94
C GLN A 257 -8.39 -18.41 13.92
N LEU A 258 -7.16 -18.64 14.38
CA LEU A 258 -6.08 -19.09 13.51
C LEU A 258 -6.56 -20.37 12.83
N ILE A 259 -6.69 -20.35 11.51
CA ILE A 259 -6.93 -21.57 10.74
C ILE A 259 -5.58 -22.26 10.63
N ASP A 260 -5.49 -23.45 11.22
CA ASP A 260 -4.32 -24.31 11.08
C ASP A 260 -4.31 -24.95 9.68
N LEU A 261 -3.56 -24.35 8.76
CA LEU A 261 -3.39 -24.87 7.40
C LEU A 261 -2.39 -26.05 7.33
N SER A 262 -1.70 -26.39 8.43
CA SER A 262 -0.70 -27.47 8.43
C SER A 262 -1.30 -28.84 8.12
N ASN A 263 -2.60 -29.01 8.37
CA ASN A 263 -3.32 -30.26 8.12
C ASN A 263 -3.95 -30.35 6.72
N VAL A 264 -3.87 -29.28 5.91
CA VAL A 264 -4.50 -29.22 4.56
C VAL A 264 -3.47 -29.31 3.44
N ILE A 265 -2.24 -28.82 3.67
CA ILE A 265 -1.13 -28.89 2.72
C ILE A 265 -0.14 -29.93 3.25
N THR A 266 -0.42 -31.21 2.99
CA THR A 266 0.47 -32.32 3.37
C THR A 266 1.53 -32.63 2.30
N THR A 267 1.45 -31.96 1.16
CA THR A 267 2.32 -32.12 -0.01
C THR A 267 3.06 -30.82 -0.29
N GLU A 268 4.34 -30.93 -0.67
CA GLU A 268 5.14 -29.79 -1.09
C GLU A 268 4.55 -29.20 -2.38
N ILE A 269 4.12 -27.94 -2.34
CA ILE A 269 3.58 -27.24 -3.51
C ILE A 269 4.67 -26.36 -4.10
N SER A 270 5.02 -26.60 -5.36
CA SER A 270 5.96 -25.76 -6.09
C SER A 270 5.23 -24.82 -7.06
N ILE A 271 5.62 -23.54 -7.04
CA ILE A 271 5.00 -22.47 -7.82
C ILE A 271 6.05 -21.88 -8.77
N LEU A 272 5.70 -21.78 -10.05
CA LEU A 272 6.50 -21.14 -11.09
C LEU A 272 5.72 -19.98 -11.71
N THR A 273 6.39 -18.84 -11.89
CA THR A 273 5.93 -17.78 -12.78
C THR A 273 7.02 -17.47 -13.80
N ALA A 274 6.63 -17.26 -15.07
CA ALA A 274 7.59 -16.92 -16.11
C ALA A 274 6.94 -16.17 -17.29
N ASN A 275 7.51 -15.01 -17.64
CA ASN A 275 7.33 -14.43 -18.96
C ASN A 275 8.16 -15.24 -19.98
N ILE A 276 7.48 -15.96 -20.88
CA ILE A 276 8.15 -16.88 -21.82
C ILE A 276 8.48 -16.22 -23.17
N ASN A 277 8.03 -14.98 -23.39
CA ASN A 277 8.23 -14.24 -24.64
C ASN A 277 7.88 -15.06 -25.89
N GLY A 278 6.80 -15.83 -25.80
CA GLY A 278 6.24 -16.67 -26.85
C GLY A 278 6.64 -18.14 -26.80
N PHE A 279 5.69 -19.02 -27.08
CA PHE A 279 5.97 -20.44 -27.29
C PHE A 279 6.85 -20.66 -28.51
N LYS A 280 8.09 -21.09 -28.27
CA LYS A 280 9.01 -21.60 -29.30
C LYS A 280 8.78 -23.09 -29.53
N ASP A 281 8.87 -23.54 -30.79
CA ASP A 281 8.74 -24.94 -31.18
C ASP A 281 7.54 -25.67 -30.54
N ASN A 282 6.40 -24.96 -30.43
CA ASN A 282 5.16 -25.43 -29.80
C ASN A 282 5.28 -25.85 -28.32
N GLY A 283 6.33 -25.40 -27.62
CA GLY A 283 6.44 -25.52 -26.17
C GLY A 283 6.88 -26.89 -25.65
N HIS A 284 7.15 -27.89 -26.50
CA HIS A 284 7.51 -29.24 -26.08
C HIS A 284 8.64 -29.29 -25.01
N ARG A 285 9.77 -28.59 -25.27
CA ARG A 285 10.89 -28.55 -24.31
C ARG A 285 10.54 -27.80 -23.04
N LEU A 286 9.82 -26.68 -23.16
CA LEU A 286 9.36 -25.89 -22.01
C LEU A 286 8.49 -26.76 -21.09
N ILE A 287 7.55 -27.50 -21.66
CA ILE A 287 6.64 -28.38 -20.93
C ILE A 287 7.43 -29.49 -20.20
N GLN A 288 8.25 -30.24 -20.93
CA GLN A 288 8.96 -31.40 -20.37
C GLN A 288 10.04 -31.01 -19.36
N GLN A 289 10.78 -29.94 -19.61
CA GLN A 289 11.96 -29.61 -18.79
C GLN A 289 11.62 -28.70 -17.62
N LEU A 290 10.55 -27.91 -17.71
CA LEU A 290 10.24 -26.87 -16.73
C LEU A 290 8.82 -27.02 -16.15
N LEU A 291 7.78 -27.02 -16.99
CA LEU A 291 6.41 -26.96 -16.47
C LEU A 291 6.02 -28.22 -15.69
N ALA A 292 6.47 -29.40 -16.15
CA ALA A 292 6.17 -30.68 -15.49
C ALA A 292 6.77 -30.81 -14.08
N ARG A 293 7.71 -29.94 -13.69
CA ARG A 293 8.36 -29.96 -12.37
C ARG A 293 7.62 -29.15 -11.31
N HIS A 294 6.57 -28.41 -11.70
CA HIS A 294 5.90 -27.46 -10.83
C HIS A 294 4.41 -27.80 -10.67
N THR A 295 3.89 -27.66 -9.45
CA THR A 295 2.46 -27.90 -9.17
C THR A 295 1.58 -26.79 -9.75
N ILE A 296 2.03 -25.54 -9.65
CA ILE A 296 1.33 -24.34 -10.12
C ILE A 296 2.24 -23.56 -11.05
N ILE A 297 1.74 -23.22 -12.23
CA ILE A 297 2.48 -22.48 -13.24
C ILE A 297 1.65 -21.29 -13.72
N SER A 298 2.27 -20.13 -13.77
CA SER A 298 1.73 -18.88 -14.33
C SER A 298 2.64 -18.39 -15.46
N LEU A 299 2.14 -18.37 -16.70
CA LEU A 299 2.90 -17.94 -17.89
C LEU A 299 2.39 -16.61 -18.44
N GLN A 300 3.31 -15.73 -18.80
CA GLN A 300 3.04 -14.45 -19.46
C GLN A 300 3.68 -14.41 -20.86
N GLU A 301 3.16 -13.54 -21.72
CA GLU A 301 3.55 -13.44 -23.12
C GLU A 301 3.52 -14.77 -23.87
N THR A 302 2.40 -15.49 -23.80
CA THR A 302 2.25 -16.77 -24.51
C THR A 302 2.44 -16.64 -26.02
N LYS A 303 2.02 -15.51 -26.62
CA LYS A 303 2.19 -15.16 -28.06
C LYS A 303 1.91 -16.35 -29.01
N LEU A 304 0.91 -17.17 -28.68
CA LEU A 304 0.37 -18.21 -29.55
C LEU A 304 0.16 -17.67 -30.97
N ALA A 305 0.50 -18.45 -31.99
CA ALA A 305 0.30 -18.06 -33.37
C ALA A 305 -1.18 -18.10 -33.74
N ASP A 306 -1.85 -19.17 -33.34
CA ASP A 306 -3.22 -19.52 -33.70
C ASP A 306 -3.71 -20.69 -32.83
N LYS A 307 -4.94 -21.13 -33.10
CA LYS A 307 -5.58 -22.30 -32.49
C LYS A 307 -4.75 -23.58 -32.69
N PHE A 308 -4.07 -23.74 -33.82
CA PHE A 308 -3.29 -24.94 -34.09
C PHE A 308 -2.04 -25.04 -33.20
N GLN A 309 -1.35 -23.91 -32.95
CA GLN A 309 -0.26 -23.89 -31.97
C GLN A 309 -0.79 -24.19 -30.56
N TYR A 310 -1.95 -23.66 -30.18
CA TYR A 310 -2.59 -23.96 -28.90
C TYR A 310 -2.89 -25.46 -28.75
N GLU A 311 -3.51 -26.08 -29.75
CA GLU A 311 -3.80 -27.52 -29.77
C GLU A 311 -2.53 -28.37 -29.65
N LYS A 312 -1.41 -27.95 -30.27
CA LYS A 312 -0.11 -28.62 -30.09
C LYS A 312 0.44 -28.48 -28.68
N VAL A 313 0.29 -27.31 -28.05
CA VAL A 313 0.68 -27.11 -26.64
C VAL A 313 -0.13 -28.06 -25.76
N CYS A 314 -1.45 -28.17 -25.97
CA CYS A 314 -2.31 -29.13 -25.27
C CYS A 314 -1.87 -30.58 -25.51
N PHE A 315 -1.59 -30.97 -26.76
CA PHE A 315 -1.09 -32.31 -27.08
C PHE A 315 0.21 -32.66 -26.32
N HIS A 316 1.14 -31.71 -26.21
CA HIS A 316 2.38 -31.92 -25.47
C HIS A 316 2.15 -31.98 -23.96
N LEU A 317 1.18 -31.24 -23.41
CA LEU A 317 0.77 -31.34 -22.02
C LEU A 317 0.11 -32.71 -21.73
N ASP A 318 -0.84 -33.13 -22.57
CA ASP A 318 -1.49 -34.45 -22.49
C ASP A 318 -0.46 -35.58 -22.51
N HIS A 319 0.54 -35.50 -23.40
CA HIS A 319 1.58 -36.50 -23.48
C HIS A 319 2.53 -36.51 -22.28
N THR A 320 2.83 -35.34 -21.69
CA THR A 320 3.83 -35.21 -20.62
C THR A 320 3.23 -35.43 -19.23
N LEU A 321 2.04 -34.90 -18.97
CA LEU A 321 1.38 -34.92 -17.66
C LEU A 321 0.28 -36.00 -17.58
N GLY A 322 -0.23 -36.43 -18.72
CA GLY A 322 -1.38 -37.33 -18.82
C GLY A 322 -2.69 -36.56 -18.88
N VAL A 323 -3.60 -37.03 -19.75
CA VAL A 323 -4.95 -36.49 -19.91
C VAL A 323 -5.68 -36.55 -18.56
N GLY A 324 -6.26 -35.42 -18.13
CA GLY A 324 -7.01 -35.31 -16.88
C GLY A 324 -6.15 -35.18 -15.62
N ASN A 325 -4.82 -35.13 -15.73
CA ASN A 325 -3.92 -34.88 -14.60
C ASN A 325 -3.50 -33.41 -14.47
N TYR A 326 -4.06 -32.53 -15.28
CA TYR A 326 -3.82 -31.10 -15.19
C TYR A 326 -5.06 -30.29 -15.54
N PHE A 327 -5.11 -29.07 -15.02
CA PHE A 327 -6.10 -28.06 -15.35
C PHE A 327 -5.38 -26.91 -16.05
N LEU A 328 -5.84 -26.55 -17.24
CA LEU A 328 -5.29 -25.47 -18.05
C LEU A 328 -6.34 -24.37 -18.22
N ALA A 329 -5.99 -23.17 -17.79
CA ALA A 329 -6.78 -21.98 -18.05
C ALA A 329 -5.99 -21.02 -18.93
N THR A 330 -6.68 -20.41 -19.89
CA THR A 330 -6.10 -19.52 -20.89
C THR A 330 -6.89 -18.24 -21.02
N ASN A 331 -6.15 -17.14 -21.04
CA ASN A 331 -6.64 -15.84 -21.51
C ASN A 331 -5.63 -15.33 -22.54
N ASP A 332 -5.74 -15.91 -23.72
CA ASP A 332 -5.05 -15.52 -24.93
C ASP A 332 -6.05 -15.69 -26.07
N HIS A 333 -6.50 -14.61 -26.68
CA HIS A 333 -7.56 -14.66 -27.70
C HIS A 333 -7.21 -15.52 -28.92
N ARG A 334 -5.92 -15.81 -29.15
CA ARG A 334 -5.47 -16.60 -30.30
C ARG A 334 -5.70 -18.09 -30.11
N THR A 335 -6.23 -18.54 -28.96
CA THR A 335 -6.67 -19.92 -28.74
C THR A 335 -7.78 -20.35 -29.70
N ASP A 336 -8.56 -19.40 -30.21
CA ASP A 336 -9.72 -19.68 -31.06
C ASP A 336 -9.57 -19.16 -32.50
N VAL A 337 -8.46 -18.47 -32.80
CA VAL A 337 -8.21 -17.85 -34.11
C VAL A 337 -7.53 -18.86 -35.05
N LEU A 338 -8.04 -19.00 -36.28
CA LEU A 338 -7.49 -19.93 -37.28
C LEU A 338 -6.36 -19.36 -38.13
N THR A 339 -6.18 -18.04 -38.12
CA THR A 339 -5.22 -17.32 -38.95
C THR A 339 -4.14 -16.66 -38.11
N VAL A 340 -2.87 -16.83 -38.50
CA VAL A 340 -1.74 -16.24 -37.79
C VAL A 340 -1.74 -14.72 -37.93
N GLU A 341 -1.66 -14.02 -36.79
CA GLU A 341 -1.51 -12.57 -36.77
C GLU A 341 -0.06 -12.15 -37.06
N PRO A 342 0.18 -11.09 -37.87
CA PRO A 342 1.53 -10.66 -38.24
C PRO A 342 2.38 -10.20 -37.05
N SER A 343 1.75 -9.60 -36.03
CA SER A 343 2.40 -9.10 -34.82
C SER A 343 1.75 -9.73 -33.60
N ARG A 344 2.50 -10.60 -32.93
CA ARG A 344 2.00 -11.36 -31.77
C ARG A 344 2.47 -10.69 -30.49
N SER A 345 1.53 -10.37 -29.61
CA SER A 345 1.83 -9.80 -28.30
C SER A 345 0.93 -10.42 -27.22
N SER A 346 1.37 -10.30 -25.98
CA SER A 346 0.56 -10.63 -24.80
C SER A 346 0.11 -12.10 -24.74
N GLY A 347 -0.92 -12.34 -23.93
CA GLY A 347 -1.49 -13.65 -23.64
C GLY A 347 -0.94 -14.20 -22.33
N VAL A 348 -1.85 -14.74 -21.51
CA VAL A 348 -1.54 -15.33 -20.21
C VAL A 348 -2.18 -16.71 -20.08
N MET A 349 -1.50 -17.59 -19.36
CA MET A 349 -1.92 -18.98 -19.19
C MET A 349 -1.57 -19.46 -17.79
N MET A 350 -2.44 -20.28 -17.19
CA MET A 350 -2.16 -20.96 -15.95
C MET A 350 -2.34 -22.46 -16.11
N LEU A 351 -1.40 -23.21 -15.54
CA LEU A 351 -1.42 -24.66 -15.51
C LEU A 351 -1.31 -25.12 -14.05
N PHE A 352 -2.18 -26.05 -13.66
CA PHE A 352 -2.20 -26.66 -12.34
C PHE A 352 -2.13 -28.17 -12.52
N GLN A 353 -1.29 -28.85 -11.74
CA GLN A 353 -1.22 -30.31 -11.72
C GLN A 353 -2.16 -30.91 -10.68
N LYS A 354 -2.53 -32.17 -10.87
CA LYS A 354 -3.51 -32.91 -10.05
C LYS A 354 -3.21 -32.95 -8.56
N ASP A 355 -1.94 -32.86 -8.18
CA ASP A 355 -1.50 -32.89 -6.78
C ASP A 355 -1.84 -31.61 -5.99
N LEU A 356 -2.37 -30.58 -6.65
CA LEU A 356 -2.84 -29.37 -6.00
C LEU A 356 -4.06 -29.66 -5.08
N PRO A 357 -4.04 -29.22 -3.81
CA PRO A 357 -5.24 -29.24 -2.98
C PRO A 357 -6.40 -28.48 -3.63
N GLY A 358 -7.57 -29.13 -3.69
CA GLY A 358 -8.74 -28.57 -4.36
C GLY A 358 -8.69 -28.63 -5.90
N PHE A 359 -7.81 -29.44 -6.50
CA PHE A 359 -7.70 -29.56 -7.96
C PHE A 359 -9.06 -29.76 -8.66
N ASP A 360 -9.91 -30.64 -8.13
CA ASP A 360 -11.23 -30.94 -8.72
C ASP A 360 -12.22 -29.75 -8.66
N ASN A 361 -11.93 -28.74 -7.85
CA ASN A 361 -12.74 -27.51 -7.70
C ASN A 361 -12.19 -26.32 -8.50
N LEU A 362 -11.13 -26.52 -9.29
CA LEU A 362 -10.52 -25.45 -10.08
C LEU A 362 -11.51 -24.89 -11.11
N MET A 363 -11.59 -23.56 -11.16
CA MET A 363 -12.47 -22.86 -12.08
C MET A 363 -11.87 -21.53 -12.55
N HIS A 364 -11.80 -21.34 -13.86
CA HIS A 364 -11.38 -20.07 -14.48
C HIS A 364 -12.51 -19.04 -14.42
N LEU A 365 -12.25 -17.91 -13.75
CA LEU A 365 -13.19 -16.80 -13.61
C LEU A 365 -13.09 -15.79 -14.75
N ARG A 366 -13.50 -16.20 -15.96
CA ARG A 366 -13.44 -15.36 -17.17
C ARG A 366 -14.07 -13.97 -17.02
N SER A 367 -15.09 -13.83 -16.16
CA SER A 367 -15.75 -12.53 -15.89
C SER A 367 -14.86 -11.52 -15.16
N LYS A 368 -13.69 -11.95 -14.66
CA LYS A 368 -12.70 -11.10 -13.98
C LYS A 368 -11.44 -10.88 -14.82
N ASP A 369 -11.36 -11.46 -16.01
CA ASP A 369 -10.20 -11.35 -16.87
C ASP A 369 -10.09 -9.93 -17.46
N ILE A 370 -8.86 -9.50 -17.68
CA ILE A 370 -8.55 -8.42 -18.63
C ILE A 370 -7.88 -9.10 -19.81
N ARG A 371 -8.50 -8.99 -20.99
CA ARG A 371 -8.11 -9.71 -22.21
C ARG A 371 -6.60 -9.70 -22.41
N ASP A 372 -6.01 -10.90 -22.56
CA ASP A 372 -4.59 -11.16 -22.81
C ASP A 372 -3.58 -10.68 -21.75
N LYS A 373 -4.04 -10.07 -20.64
CA LYS A 373 -3.16 -9.41 -19.65
C LYS A 373 -3.36 -9.90 -18.22
N TYR A 374 -4.57 -10.32 -17.87
CA TYR A 374 -4.89 -10.71 -16.50
C TYR A 374 -5.93 -11.81 -16.47
N MET A 375 -5.73 -12.82 -15.62
CA MET A 375 -6.73 -13.85 -15.39
C MET A 375 -6.75 -14.34 -13.94
N VAL A 376 -7.88 -14.91 -13.54
CA VAL A 376 -8.08 -15.47 -12.19
C VAL A 376 -8.63 -16.89 -12.24
N VAL A 377 -8.00 -17.80 -11.51
CA VAL A 377 -8.52 -19.16 -11.29
C VAL A 377 -8.85 -19.30 -9.81
N ARG A 378 -10.01 -19.86 -9.48
CA ARG A 378 -10.40 -20.16 -8.10
C ARG A 378 -10.37 -21.65 -7.81
N THR A 379 -10.18 -21.99 -6.55
CA THR A 379 -10.48 -23.29 -5.97
C THR A 379 -10.90 -23.12 -4.50
N THR A 380 -11.01 -24.21 -3.75
CA THR A 380 -11.18 -24.24 -2.31
C THR A 380 -10.14 -25.15 -1.66
N TRP A 381 -9.50 -24.66 -0.60
CA TRP A 381 -8.69 -25.48 0.30
C TRP A 381 -9.51 -25.73 1.57
N ALA A 382 -9.95 -26.97 1.75
CA ALA A 382 -11.04 -27.30 2.67
C ALA A 382 -12.27 -26.40 2.41
N SER A 383 -12.64 -25.53 3.35
CA SER A 383 -13.73 -24.57 3.23
C SER A 383 -13.29 -23.15 2.82
N THR A 384 -12.00 -22.92 2.61
CA THR A 384 -11.45 -21.59 2.36
C THR A 384 -11.31 -21.34 0.86
N PRO A 385 -11.93 -20.27 0.29
CA PRO A 385 -11.72 -19.90 -1.10
C PRO A 385 -10.26 -19.51 -1.38
N VAL A 386 -9.71 -20.01 -2.48
CA VAL A 386 -8.33 -19.68 -2.91
C VAL A 386 -8.37 -19.17 -4.34
N TYR A 387 -7.68 -18.05 -4.58
CA TYR A 387 -7.62 -17.38 -5.87
C TYR A 387 -6.17 -17.24 -6.33
N PHE A 388 -5.92 -17.73 -7.53
CA PHE A 388 -4.67 -17.57 -8.25
C PHE A 388 -4.84 -16.46 -9.27
N HIS A 389 -3.88 -15.54 -9.33
CA HIS A 389 -3.88 -14.41 -10.26
C HIS A 389 -2.62 -14.49 -11.15
N ASN A 390 -2.80 -14.31 -12.46
CA ASN A 390 -1.71 -14.23 -13.44
C ASN A 390 -1.76 -12.84 -14.05
N VAL A 391 -0.69 -12.07 -13.85
CA VAL A 391 -0.55 -10.69 -14.26
C VAL A 391 0.51 -10.57 -15.34
N TYR A 392 0.17 -9.91 -16.44
CA TYR A 392 1.12 -9.38 -17.41
C TYR A 392 0.81 -7.89 -17.60
N ALA A 393 1.48 -7.03 -16.84
CA ALA A 393 1.22 -5.60 -16.86
C ALA A 393 1.80 -4.93 -18.12
N PRO A 394 1.21 -3.83 -18.61
CA PRO A 394 1.75 -3.09 -19.76
C PRO A 394 3.18 -2.57 -19.55
N VAL A 395 3.99 -2.59 -20.62
CA VAL A 395 5.35 -2.03 -20.62
C VAL A 395 5.33 -0.50 -20.64
N HIS A 396 4.31 0.11 -21.25
CA HIS A 396 4.17 1.56 -21.32
C HIS A 396 3.57 2.13 -20.03
N ASN A 397 4.26 3.13 -19.47
CA ASN A 397 3.90 3.79 -18.21
C ASN A 397 2.44 4.25 -18.15
N ALA A 398 1.97 4.98 -19.17
CA ALA A 398 0.62 5.54 -19.18
C ALA A 398 -0.49 4.46 -19.15
N ALA A 399 -0.27 3.32 -19.80
CA ALA A 399 -1.24 2.22 -19.82
C ALA A 399 -1.20 1.37 -18.54
N ARG A 400 -0.10 1.43 -17.78
CA ARG A 400 0.10 0.58 -16.61
C ARG A 400 -0.73 1.02 -15.40
N GLU A 401 -0.89 2.32 -15.23
CA GLU A 401 -1.74 2.91 -14.19
C GLU A 401 -3.19 2.44 -14.32
N ASP A 402 -3.81 2.71 -15.47
CA ASP A 402 -5.19 2.29 -15.78
C ASP A 402 -5.37 0.76 -15.66
N PHE A 403 -4.36 0.00 -16.10
CA PHE A 403 -4.37 -1.46 -15.99
C PHE A 403 -4.48 -1.91 -14.53
N PHE A 404 -3.58 -1.48 -13.64
CA PHE A 404 -3.64 -1.88 -12.24
C PHE A 404 -4.90 -1.36 -11.53
N GLU A 405 -5.35 -0.16 -11.89
CA GLU A 405 -6.56 0.42 -11.33
C GLU A 405 -7.82 -0.39 -11.69
N SER A 406 -7.85 -0.96 -12.90
CA SER A 406 -8.96 -1.80 -13.38
C SER A 406 -9.01 -3.20 -12.76
N LEU A 407 -7.99 -3.63 -12.02
CA LEU A 407 -7.94 -4.98 -11.48
C LEU A 407 -9.01 -5.21 -10.40
N PRO A 408 -9.63 -6.41 -10.36
CA PRO A 408 -10.70 -6.70 -9.42
C PRO A 408 -10.19 -6.74 -7.98
N ARG A 409 -11.00 -6.21 -7.06
CA ARG A 409 -10.74 -6.18 -5.61
C ARG A 409 -11.82 -6.86 -4.77
N ASN A 410 -13.00 -7.06 -5.36
CA ASN A 410 -14.15 -7.65 -4.68
C ASN A 410 -14.04 -9.19 -4.66
N PHE A 411 -13.52 -9.71 -3.56
CA PHE A 411 -13.40 -11.13 -3.23
C PHE A 411 -13.92 -11.39 -1.80
N PRO A 412 -14.27 -12.65 -1.45
CA PRO A 412 -14.68 -12.98 -0.09
C PRO A 412 -13.61 -12.58 0.95
N PRO A 413 -13.99 -12.01 2.11
CA PRO A 413 -13.02 -11.53 3.11
C PRO A 413 -12.09 -12.60 3.70
N SER A 414 -12.47 -13.88 3.62
CA SER A 414 -11.67 -15.02 4.08
C SER A 414 -10.79 -15.63 2.99
N ALA A 415 -10.81 -15.09 1.77
CA ALA A 415 -10.11 -15.66 0.64
C ALA A 415 -8.58 -15.59 0.81
N ILE A 416 -7.92 -16.65 0.33
CA ILE A 416 -6.46 -16.69 0.15
C ILE A 416 -6.15 -16.29 -1.28
N HIS A 417 -5.20 -15.38 -1.44
CA HIS A 417 -4.75 -14.88 -2.73
C HIS A 417 -3.30 -15.26 -2.99
N ILE A 418 -3.02 -15.77 -4.19
CA ILE A 418 -1.69 -16.06 -4.70
C ILE A 418 -1.55 -15.32 -6.03
N VAL A 419 -0.70 -14.31 -6.07
CA VAL A 419 -0.54 -13.44 -7.23
C VAL A 419 0.82 -13.69 -7.87
N MET A 420 0.82 -14.00 -9.15
CA MET A 420 2.01 -14.35 -9.91
C MET A 420 2.06 -13.53 -11.20
N GLY A 421 3.25 -13.16 -11.65
CA GLY A 421 3.42 -12.70 -13.02
C GLY A 421 4.47 -11.62 -13.21
N ASP A 422 4.42 -11.02 -14.40
CA ASP A 422 5.29 -9.94 -14.83
C ASP A 422 4.55 -8.60 -14.66
N PHE A 423 4.99 -7.84 -13.68
CA PHE A 423 4.40 -6.57 -13.31
C PHE A 423 4.97 -5.40 -14.11
N ASN A 424 6.05 -5.62 -14.88
CA ASN A 424 6.77 -4.59 -15.60
C ASN A 424 7.15 -3.34 -14.75
N ILE A 425 7.14 -3.48 -13.41
CA ILE A 425 7.58 -2.46 -12.44
C ILE A 425 8.50 -3.09 -11.39
N PRO A 426 9.60 -2.42 -11.02
CA PRO A 426 10.32 -2.71 -9.79
C PRO A 426 9.45 -2.32 -8.57
N MET A 427 9.28 -3.24 -7.62
CA MET A 427 8.54 -2.96 -6.38
C MET A 427 9.39 -2.19 -5.38
N ASP A 428 10.69 -2.43 -5.32
CA ASP A 428 11.66 -1.63 -4.58
C ASP A 428 12.57 -0.85 -5.56
N ARG A 429 12.77 0.46 -5.33
CA ARG A 429 13.55 1.29 -6.26
C ARG A 429 15.04 1.02 -6.20
N GLU A 430 15.55 0.62 -5.05
CA GLU A 430 16.98 0.44 -4.81
C GLU A 430 17.39 -1.03 -5.01
N LEU A 431 16.50 -1.93 -4.61
CA LEU A 431 16.79 -3.36 -4.57
C LEU A 431 16.30 -4.12 -5.79
N ASP A 432 15.17 -3.70 -6.39
CA ASP A 432 14.59 -4.35 -7.57
C ASP A 432 14.98 -3.63 -8.88
N ALA A 433 15.74 -2.54 -8.82
CA ALA A 433 16.25 -1.85 -10.00
C ALA A 433 17.76 -1.61 -9.89
N MET A 434 18.45 -1.74 -11.02
CA MET A 434 19.86 -1.36 -11.13
C MET A 434 20.05 0.16 -11.03
N ASP A 435 19.11 0.91 -11.61
CA ASP A 435 19.05 2.37 -11.62
C ASP A 435 17.79 2.85 -10.90
N ALA A 436 17.97 3.41 -9.70
CA ALA A 436 16.88 3.86 -8.84
C ALA A 436 16.19 5.14 -9.36
N GLU A 437 16.86 5.90 -10.25
CA GLU A 437 16.33 7.14 -10.82
C GLU A 437 15.47 6.90 -12.07
N GLY A 438 15.44 5.66 -12.57
CA GLY A 438 14.67 5.30 -13.77
C GLY A 438 13.17 5.60 -13.65
N ASN A 439 12.56 6.05 -14.75
CA ASN A 439 11.13 6.37 -14.84
C ASN A 439 10.23 5.12 -14.92
N HIS A 440 10.62 4.00 -14.30
CA HIS A 440 9.93 2.71 -14.39
C HIS A 440 8.89 2.50 -13.28
N HIS A 441 8.51 3.55 -12.54
CA HIS A 441 7.66 3.44 -11.34
C HIS A 441 6.23 3.96 -11.50
N VAL A 442 5.87 4.45 -12.68
CA VAL A 442 4.48 4.84 -12.99
C VAL A 442 3.59 3.59 -12.93
N GLY A 443 2.44 3.69 -12.26
CA GLY A 443 1.55 2.56 -11.96
C GLY A 443 1.89 1.79 -10.67
N ARG A 444 3.01 2.09 -9.99
CA ARG A 444 3.41 1.38 -8.76
C ARG A 444 2.39 1.56 -7.63
N ARG A 445 1.82 2.76 -7.50
CA ARG A 445 0.82 3.05 -6.46
C ARG A 445 -0.41 2.16 -6.63
N GLU A 446 -0.98 2.12 -7.82
CA GLU A 446 -2.19 1.39 -8.18
C GLU A 446 -1.96 -0.11 -7.99
N CYS A 447 -0.78 -0.59 -8.38
CA CYS A 447 -0.34 -1.96 -8.11
C CYS A 447 -0.30 -2.25 -6.61
N MET A 448 0.35 -1.41 -5.80
CA MET A 448 0.46 -1.62 -4.35
C MET A 448 -0.91 -1.58 -3.67
N THR A 449 -1.78 -0.65 -4.05
CA THR A 449 -3.16 -0.59 -3.56
C THR A 449 -3.93 -1.87 -3.90
N TRP A 450 -3.76 -2.40 -5.11
CA TRP A 450 -4.37 -3.66 -5.51
C TRP A 450 -3.83 -4.86 -4.71
N LEU A 451 -2.52 -5.00 -4.57
CA LEU A 451 -1.90 -6.07 -3.77
C LEU A 451 -2.32 -6.00 -2.30
N GLN A 452 -2.41 -4.80 -1.74
CA GLN A 452 -2.90 -4.56 -0.38
C GLN A 452 -4.36 -4.97 -0.20
N ALA A 453 -5.22 -4.66 -1.19
CA ALA A 453 -6.63 -5.08 -1.16
C ALA A 453 -6.78 -6.61 -1.15
N LEU A 454 -5.83 -7.34 -1.74
CA LEU A 454 -5.79 -8.81 -1.71
C LEU A 454 -5.09 -9.39 -0.47
N GLY A 455 -4.45 -8.56 0.36
CA GLY A 455 -3.73 -8.98 1.55
C GLY A 455 -2.52 -9.88 1.23
N VAL A 456 -1.82 -9.60 0.13
CA VAL A 456 -0.64 -10.37 -0.29
C VAL A 456 0.66 -9.59 -0.07
N ILE A 457 1.75 -10.31 0.15
CA ILE A 457 3.10 -9.78 0.42
C ILE A 457 4.16 -10.49 -0.41
N ASP A 458 5.31 -9.86 -0.61
CA ASP A 458 6.45 -10.43 -1.34
C ASP A 458 7.24 -11.38 -0.43
N ALA A 459 6.89 -12.66 -0.46
CA ALA A 459 7.56 -13.67 0.35
C ALA A 459 9.06 -13.77 0.03
N TRP A 460 9.46 -13.58 -1.23
CA TRP A 460 10.88 -13.64 -1.60
C TRP A 460 11.67 -12.50 -0.96
N ARG A 461 11.12 -11.28 -0.95
CA ARG A 461 11.78 -10.13 -0.30
C ARG A 461 11.89 -10.31 1.22
N LEU A 462 10.95 -10.99 1.87
CA LEU A 462 11.06 -11.32 3.30
C LEU A 462 12.27 -12.20 3.61
N HIS A 463 12.55 -13.22 2.77
CA HIS A 463 13.71 -14.10 2.96
C HIS A 463 15.02 -13.49 2.45
N HIS A 464 14.93 -12.56 1.49
CA HIS A 464 16.08 -11.95 0.85
C HIS A 464 16.02 -10.42 0.93
N PRO A 465 15.99 -9.84 2.16
CA PRO A 465 15.66 -8.43 2.37
C PRO A 465 16.57 -7.49 1.59
N ASN A 466 17.87 -7.78 1.50
CA ASN A 466 18.85 -6.90 0.86
C ASN A 466 19.35 -7.41 -0.50
N ALA A 467 18.82 -8.54 -0.99
CA ALA A 467 19.33 -9.13 -2.22
C ALA A 467 18.91 -8.32 -3.44
N ARG A 468 19.84 -8.10 -4.36
CA ARG A 468 19.59 -7.52 -5.68
C ARG A 468 19.59 -8.65 -6.70
N MET A 469 18.39 -9.15 -7.02
CA MET A 469 18.18 -10.21 -8.00
C MET A 469 17.21 -9.70 -9.05
N TYR A 470 17.56 -9.85 -10.32
CA TYR A 470 16.81 -9.29 -11.43
C TYR A 470 16.24 -10.39 -12.31
N SER A 471 15.08 -10.13 -12.89
CA SER A 471 14.35 -11.08 -13.75
C SER A 471 14.14 -10.56 -15.17
N SER A 472 14.34 -9.25 -15.40
CA SER A 472 14.19 -8.66 -16.72
C SER A 472 15.21 -9.24 -17.71
N PRO A 473 14.91 -9.27 -19.03
CA PRO A 473 15.78 -9.90 -20.02
C PRO A 473 17.21 -9.33 -20.09
N ARG A 474 17.40 -8.09 -19.62
CA ARG A 474 18.72 -7.42 -19.56
C ARG A 474 19.38 -7.52 -18.19
N GLY A 475 18.79 -8.25 -17.24
CA GLY A 475 19.29 -8.40 -15.87
C GLY A 475 19.42 -7.07 -15.14
N LYS A 476 18.48 -6.14 -15.38
CA LYS A 476 18.53 -4.78 -14.80
C LYS A 476 17.49 -4.57 -13.70
N ASN A 477 16.34 -5.21 -13.83
CA ASN A 477 15.20 -4.98 -12.96
C ASN A 477 14.59 -6.33 -12.57
N ARG A 478 14.04 -6.43 -11.35
CA ARG A 478 13.12 -7.50 -10.97
C ARG A 478 11.71 -7.06 -11.37
N LEU A 479 11.11 -7.77 -12.30
CA LEU A 479 9.79 -7.48 -12.85
C LEU A 479 8.80 -8.61 -12.59
N ASP A 480 9.31 -9.81 -12.31
CA ASP A 480 8.53 -11.02 -12.07
C ASP A 480 8.43 -11.29 -10.57
N TYR A 481 7.20 -11.47 -10.09
CA TYR A 481 6.90 -11.61 -8.67
C TYR A 481 5.94 -12.76 -8.40
N ILE A 482 6.08 -13.34 -7.21
CA ILE A 482 5.10 -14.23 -6.58
C ILE A 482 4.75 -13.59 -5.23
N PHE A 483 3.56 -13.01 -5.13
CA PHE A 483 3.02 -12.49 -3.88
C PHE A 483 2.06 -13.51 -3.27
N LEU A 484 2.21 -13.75 -1.98
CA LEU A 484 1.45 -14.73 -1.23
C LEU A 484 0.62 -14.05 -0.17
N ASN A 485 -0.57 -14.58 0.11
CA ASN A 485 -1.39 -14.10 1.23
C ASN A 485 -0.58 -14.13 2.53
N GLU A 486 -0.67 -13.06 3.32
CA GLU A 486 0.11 -12.89 4.55
C GLU A 486 -0.02 -14.11 5.50
N ARG A 487 -1.22 -14.67 5.65
CA ARG A 487 -1.46 -15.82 6.52
C ARG A 487 -0.77 -17.10 6.04
N LEU A 488 -0.71 -17.26 4.71
CA LEU A 488 -0.04 -18.41 4.09
C LEU A 488 1.46 -18.34 4.38
N VAL A 489 2.07 -17.16 4.21
CA VAL A 489 3.48 -16.89 4.53
C VAL A 489 3.76 -17.18 6.01
N GLN A 490 2.95 -16.62 6.92
CA GLN A 490 3.10 -16.83 8.36
C GLN A 490 2.97 -18.28 8.81
N THR A 491 2.28 -19.13 8.04
CA THR A 491 2.11 -20.55 8.36
C THR A 491 3.22 -21.39 7.73
N ALA A 492 3.58 -21.11 6.48
CA ALA A 492 4.58 -21.86 5.73
C ALA A 492 6.03 -21.60 6.18
N TYR A 493 6.31 -20.42 6.75
CA TYR A 493 7.65 -20.00 7.16
C TYR A 493 7.83 -19.87 8.68
N ARG A 494 7.07 -20.65 9.48
CA ARG A 494 7.32 -20.75 10.92
C ARG A 494 8.63 -21.46 11.25
#